data_AF-A0AAJ5PU59-F1
#
_entry.id   AF-A0AAJ5PU59-F1
#
_cell.length_a   1.000
_cell.length_b   1.000
_cell.length_c   1.000
_cell.angle_alpha   90.00
_cell.angle_beta   90.00
_cell.angle_gamma   90.00
#
_symmetry.space_group_name_H-M   'P 1'
#
loop_
_entity.id
_entity.type
_entity.pdbx_description
1 polymer ?
#
loop_
_entity_poly.entity_id
_entity_poly.type
_entity_poly.pdbx_seq_one_letter_code
_entity_poly.pdbx_strand_id
1 'polypeptide(L)'
;MKYLNFTYRGKNKSTNILSFPCNKFIKINHKLLGDLVLCKQVIEYESLKYKKKLESHWAHITIHGALHLLGYDHQNKKEAYIMEKLENKIMLSLNYKKPYVV
;
A
#
# COMPACT_ATOMS: atom_id res chain seq x y z
N MET A 1 -8.95 -12.63 0.48
CA MET A 1 -8.29 -11.66 1.39
C MET A 1 -8.21 -12.13 2.84
N LYS A 2 -9.32 -12.33 3.57
CA LYS A 2 -9.32 -12.78 4.99
C LYS A 2 -8.44 -14.01 5.25
N TYR A 3 -8.54 -15.03 4.40
CA TYR A 3 -7.67 -16.22 4.45
C TYR A 3 -6.18 -15.86 4.38
N LEU A 4 -5.75 -15.09 3.36
CA LEU A 4 -4.36 -14.67 3.20
C LEU A 4 -3.85 -13.84 4.40
N ASN A 5 -4.67 -12.92 4.92
CA ASN A 5 -4.28 -12.11 6.07
C ASN A 5 -4.12 -12.96 7.35
N PHE A 6 -4.93 -14.00 7.49
CA PHE A 6 -4.76 -14.97 8.57
C PHE A 6 -3.49 -15.81 8.37
N THR A 7 -3.32 -16.43 7.19
CA THR A 7 -2.19 -17.32 6.89
C THR A 7 -0.83 -16.62 7.03
N TYR A 8 -0.71 -15.38 6.53
CA TYR A 8 0.59 -14.70 6.46
C TYR A 8 0.81 -13.63 7.53
N ARG A 9 -0.24 -13.16 8.21
CA ARG A 9 -0.15 -12.09 9.22
C ARG A 9 -0.85 -12.43 10.54
N GLY A 10 -1.45 -13.62 10.68
CA GLY A 10 -2.21 -14.05 11.87
C GLY A 10 -3.49 -13.26 12.13
N LYS A 11 -3.95 -12.43 11.16
CA LYS A 11 -5.08 -11.52 11.35
C LYS A 11 -6.35 -12.09 10.71
N ASN A 12 -7.31 -12.52 11.54
CA ASN A 12 -8.59 -13.08 11.09
C ASN A 12 -9.61 -12.02 10.61
N LYS A 13 -9.18 -11.13 9.70
CA LYS A 13 -10.01 -10.08 9.09
C LYS A 13 -9.51 -9.73 7.69
N SER A 14 -10.38 -9.20 6.83
CA SER A 14 -9.92 -8.62 5.55
C SER A 14 -9.17 -7.31 5.78
N THR A 15 -8.24 -6.98 4.87
CA THR A 15 -7.51 -5.71 4.80
C THR A 15 -7.56 -5.20 3.36
N ASN A 16 -7.24 -3.93 3.14
CA ASN A 16 -7.23 -3.33 1.80
C ASN A 16 -6.09 -3.87 0.93
N ILE A 17 -4.91 -4.07 1.51
CA ILE A 17 -3.71 -4.58 0.82
C ILE A 17 -2.88 -5.52 1.68
N LEU A 18 -2.21 -6.47 1.02
CA LEU A 18 -1.09 -7.25 1.54
C LEU A 18 0.08 -7.16 0.54
N SER A 19 1.27 -6.86 1.05
CA SER A 19 2.53 -6.87 0.28
C SER A 19 3.36 -8.10 0.61
N PHE A 20 3.84 -8.77 -0.43
CA PHE A 20 4.68 -9.98 -0.35
C PHE A 20 6.01 -9.71 -1.06
N PRO A 21 7.03 -9.19 -0.35
CA PRO A 21 8.30 -8.85 -0.97
C PRO A 21 9.02 -10.10 -1.51
N CYS A 22 9.66 -9.92 -2.66
CA CYS A 22 10.53 -10.90 -3.28
C CYS A 22 11.93 -10.29 -3.45
N ASN A 23 12.97 -11.10 -3.29
CA ASN A 23 14.36 -10.67 -3.51
C ASN A 23 15.03 -11.54 -4.57
N LYS A 24 14.32 -11.79 -5.68
CA LYS A 24 14.81 -12.57 -6.82
C LYS A 24 15.11 -11.66 -8.00
N PHE A 25 16.22 -11.94 -8.69
CA PHE A 25 16.53 -11.33 -9.98
C PHE A 25 15.98 -12.23 -11.09
N ILE A 26 15.21 -11.65 -12.02
CA ILE A 26 14.67 -12.37 -13.19
C ILE A 26 15.67 -12.30 -14.35
N LYS A 27 16.42 -11.20 -14.46
CA LYS A 27 17.53 -10.99 -15.40
C LYS A 27 18.60 -10.13 -14.72
N ILE A 28 19.79 -10.06 -15.33
CA ILE A 28 20.82 -9.08 -14.95
C ILE A 28 20.15 -7.69 -14.94
N ASN A 29 20.24 -7.00 -13.80
CA ASN A 29 19.64 -5.69 -13.53
C ASN A 29 18.10 -5.61 -13.43
N HIS A 30 17.37 -6.73 -13.47
CA HIS A 30 15.91 -6.73 -13.28
C HIS A 30 15.52 -7.50 -12.02
N LYS A 31 15.26 -6.76 -10.95
CA LYS A 31 14.80 -7.29 -9.66
C LYS A 31 13.27 -7.39 -9.65
N LEU A 32 12.75 -8.55 -9.28
CA LEU A 32 11.34 -8.72 -8.95
C LEU A 32 11.10 -8.22 -7.52
N LEU A 33 10.24 -7.21 -7.36
CA LEU A 33 9.95 -6.61 -6.06
C LEU A 33 9.02 -7.49 -5.20
N GLY A 34 8.14 -8.25 -5.83
CA GLY A 34 7.16 -9.11 -5.16
C GLY A 34 5.72 -8.82 -5.60
N ASP A 35 4.77 -9.27 -4.78
CA ASP A 35 3.34 -9.24 -5.11
C ASP A 35 2.57 -8.27 -4.23
N LEU A 36 1.60 -7.59 -4.83
CA LEU A 36 0.55 -6.84 -4.13
C LEU A 36 -0.79 -7.54 -4.30
N VAL A 37 -1.43 -7.90 -3.20
CA VAL A 37 -2.79 -8.44 -3.21
C VAL A 37 -3.72 -7.37 -2.67
N LEU A 38 -4.62 -6.89 -3.52
CA LEU A 38 -5.58 -5.82 -3.21
C LEU A 38 -6.99 -6.40 -3.03
N CYS A 39 -7.76 -5.86 -2.10
CA CYS A 39 -9.16 -6.25 -1.88
C CYS A 39 -10.12 -5.13 -2.29
N LYS A 40 -10.70 -5.26 -3.49
CA LYS A 40 -11.66 -4.30 -4.06
C LYS A 40 -12.75 -3.88 -3.07
N GLN A 41 -13.41 -4.84 -2.43
CA GLN A 41 -14.52 -4.57 -1.51
C GLN A 41 -14.10 -3.72 -0.31
N VAL A 42 -12.90 -3.93 0.22
CA VAL A 42 -12.40 -3.14 1.36
C VAL A 42 -12.01 -1.74 0.90
N ILE A 43 -11.36 -1.61 -0.26
CA ILE A 43 -10.96 -0.31 -0.84
C ILE A 43 -12.20 0.53 -1.17
N GLU A 44 -13.22 -0.06 -1.79
CA GLU A 44 -14.49 0.63 -2.09
C GLU A 44 -15.19 1.08 -0.80
N TYR A 45 -15.30 0.19 0.19
CA TYR A 45 -15.87 0.52 1.50
C TYR A 45 -15.13 1.67 2.19
N GLU A 46 -13.79 1.63 2.24
CA GLU A 46 -12.97 2.69 2.83
C GLU A 46 -13.11 4.01 2.08
N SER A 47 -13.19 3.99 0.74
CA SER A 47 -13.37 5.20 -0.06
C SER A 47 -14.66 5.94 0.31
N LEU A 48 -15.75 5.20 0.50
CA LEU A 48 -17.03 5.75 0.94
C LEU A 48 -16.96 6.24 2.40
N LYS A 49 -16.42 5.40 3.29
CA LYS A 49 -16.31 5.69 4.73
C LYS A 49 -15.50 6.96 5.00
N TYR A 50 -14.40 7.16 4.28
CA TYR A 50 -13.49 8.29 4.46
C TYR A 50 -13.72 9.43 3.45
N LYS A 51 -14.80 9.37 2.66
CA LYS A 51 -15.17 10.39 1.65
C LYS A 51 -14.01 10.70 0.68
N LYS A 52 -13.25 9.67 0.30
CA LYS A 52 -12.16 9.76 -0.68
C LYS A 52 -12.71 9.40 -2.07
N LYS A 53 -12.23 10.06 -3.13
CA LYS A 53 -12.51 9.61 -4.50
C LYS A 53 -11.96 8.18 -4.66
N LEU A 54 -12.77 7.26 -5.19
CA LEU A 54 -12.41 5.84 -5.30
C LEU A 54 -11.05 5.64 -5.99
N GLU A 55 -10.86 6.27 -7.15
CA GLU A 55 -9.61 6.21 -7.91
C GLU A 55 -8.39 6.71 -7.12
N SER A 56 -8.54 7.82 -6.40
CA SER A 56 -7.49 8.36 -5.54
C SER A 56 -7.16 7.41 -4.37
N HIS A 57 -8.16 6.70 -3.83
CA HIS A 57 -7.92 5.71 -2.78
C HIS A 57 -7.20 4.46 -3.33
N TRP A 58 -7.57 3.99 -4.52
CA TRP A 58 -6.83 2.93 -5.23
C TRP A 58 -5.36 3.31 -5.47
N ALA A 59 -5.12 4.53 -5.95
CA ALA A 59 -3.76 5.03 -6.16
C ALA A 59 -2.98 5.05 -4.84
N HIS A 60 -3.56 5.59 -3.77
CA HIS A 60 -2.91 5.64 -2.45
C HIS A 60 -2.53 4.23 -1.95
N ILE A 61 -3.47 3.29 -1.94
CA ILE A 61 -3.22 1.94 -1.44
C ILE A 61 -2.19 1.19 -2.29
N THR A 62 -2.18 1.41 -3.61
CA THR A 62 -1.19 0.80 -4.51
C THR A 62 0.21 1.36 -4.25
N ILE A 63 0.34 2.68 -4.11
CA ILE A 63 1.62 3.34 -3.79
C ILE A 63 2.13 2.87 -2.43
N HIS A 64 1.26 2.82 -1.42
CA HIS A 64 1.58 2.30 -0.08
C HIS A 64 2.15 0.89 -0.17
N GLY A 65 1.48 0.00 -0.91
CA GLY A 65 1.94 -1.37 -1.14
C GLY A 65 3.30 -1.43 -1.84
N ALA A 66 3.49 -0.65 -2.88
CA ALA A 66 4.74 -0.61 -3.64
C ALA A 66 5.92 -0.11 -2.79
N LEU A 67 5.70 0.87 -1.92
CA LEU A 67 6.71 1.34 -0.99
C LEU A 67 7.11 0.24 0.02
N HIS A 68 6.16 -0.57 0.49
CA HIS A 68 6.49 -1.78 1.29
C HIS A 68 7.37 -2.76 0.51
N LEU A 69 7.11 -2.98 -0.78
CA LEU A 69 7.96 -3.85 -1.61
C LEU A 69 9.36 -3.26 -1.86
N LEU A 70 9.50 -1.93 -1.77
CA LEU A 70 10.79 -1.23 -1.84
C LEU A 70 11.53 -1.17 -0.50
N GLY A 71 10.93 -1.71 0.58
CA GLY A 71 11.55 -1.79 1.90
C GLY A 71 11.27 -0.60 2.82
N TYR A 72 10.35 0.30 2.46
CA TYR A 72 9.81 1.28 3.40
C TYR A 72 8.81 0.62 4.32
N ASP A 73 8.79 1.01 5.60
CA ASP A 73 7.82 0.52 6.58
C ASP A 73 7.32 1.71 7.42
N HIS A 74 6.38 1.46 8.33
CA HIS A 74 5.79 2.47 9.22
C HIS A 74 5.64 1.96 10.67
N GLN A 75 6.51 1.04 11.10
CA GLN A 75 6.45 0.45 12.45
C GLN A 75 6.78 1.46 13.56
N ASN A 76 7.64 2.45 13.27
CA ASN A 76 7.93 3.54 14.19
C ASN A 76 7.70 4.92 13.55
N LYS A 77 7.65 5.97 14.39
CA LYS A 77 7.33 7.34 13.96
C LYS A 77 8.28 7.89 12.89
N LYS A 78 9.56 7.54 12.94
CA LYS A 78 10.57 8.05 12.00
C LYS A 78 10.37 7.42 10.62
N GLU A 79 10.17 6.11 10.59
CA GLU A 79 9.86 5.35 9.38
C GLU A 79 8.54 5.81 8.75
N ALA A 80 7.49 5.90 9.56
CA ALA A 80 6.19 6.40 9.13
C ALA A 80 6.31 7.80 8.50
N TYR A 81 7.00 8.73 9.15
CA TYR A 81 7.20 10.08 8.60
C TYR A 81 7.89 10.07 7.23
N ILE A 82 8.92 9.24 7.04
CA ILE A 82 9.63 9.11 5.76
C ILE A 82 8.69 8.55 4.68
N MET A 83 7.99 7.46 5.00
CA MET A 83 7.09 6.78 4.08
C MET A 83 5.91 7.68 3.70
N GLU A 84 5.25 8.31 4.66
CA GLU A 84 4.13 9.24 4.44
C GLU A 84 4.55 10.45 3.57
N LYS A 85 5.77 10.96 3.75
CA LYS A 85 6.31 12.05 2.92
C LYS A 85 6.47 11.62 1.46
N LEU A 86 6.92 10.39 1.22
CA LEU A 86 7.02 9.83 -0.13
C LEU A 86 5.63 9.60 -0.75
N GLU A 87 4.70 9.01 0.00
CA GLU A 87 3.33 8.82 -0.45
C GLU A 87 2.68 10.14 -0.85
N ASN A 88 2.80 11.18 -0.01
CA ASN A 88 2.31 12.51 -0.30
C ASN A 88 2.92 13.10 -1.58
N LYS A 89 4.25 12.97 -1.75
CA LYS A 89 4.95 13.49 -2.93
C LYS A 89 4.45 12.80 -4.22
N ILE A 90 4.31 11.48 -4.20
CA ILE A 90 3.88 10.70 -5.36
C ILE A 90 2.41 11.00 -5.69
N MET A 91 1.54 11.02 -4.68
CA MET A 91 0.11 11.34 -4.86
C MET A 91 -0.09 12.72 -5.51
N LEU A 92 0.65 13.73 -5.04
CA LEU A 92 0.60 15.07 -5.64
C LEU A 92 1.11 15.09 -7.08
N SER A 93 2.18 14.34 -7.40
CA SER A 93 2.69 14.24 -8.76
C SER A 93 1.72 13.57 -9.75
N LEU A 94 0.77 12.78 -9.24
CA LEU A 94 -0.32 12.16 -10.00
C LEU A 94 -1.61 13.00 -9.99
N ASN A 95 -1.55 14.28 -9.58
CA ASN A 95 -2.69 15.19 -9.45
C ASN A 95 -3.78 14.75 -8.46
N TYR A 96 -3.43 13.90 -7.48
CA TYR A 96 -4.31 13.58 -6.36
C TYR A 96 -4.02 14.48 -5.14
N LYS A 97 -4.98 14.55 -4.21
CA LYS A 97 -4.78 15.21 -2.91
C LYS A 97 -3.89 14.34 -2.01
N LYS A 98 -3.25 14.97 -1.03
CA LYS A 98 -2.52 14.26 0.04
C LYS A 98 -3.46 13.26 0.73
N PRO A 99 -3.08 11.98 0.87
CA PRO A 99 -3.94 10.95 1.45
C PRO A 99 -4.10 11.05 2.97
N TYR A 100 -3.14 11.69 3.64
CA TYR A 100 -3.15 11.98 5.07
C TYR A 100 -3.70 13.38 5.29
N VAL A 101 -4.72 13.47 6.14
CA VAL A 101 -5.29 14.75 6.58
C VAL A 101 -4.34 15.29 7.66
N VAL A 102 -3.91 16.53 7.51
CA VAL A 102 -3.27 17.29 8.60
C VAL A 102 -4.38 17.85 9.48
#